data_AF-A0A3D5FLU7-F1
#
_entry.id   AF-A0A3D5FLU7-F1
#
_cell.length_a   1.000
_cell.length_b   1.000
_cell.length_c   1.000
_cell.angle_alpha   90.00
_cell.angle_beta   90.00
_cell.angle_gamma   90.00
#
_symmetry.space_group_name_H-M   'P 1'
#
loop_
_entity.id
_entity.type
_entity.pdbx_description
1 polymer ?
#
loop_
_entity_poly.entity_id
_entity_poly.type
_entity_poly.pdbx_seq_one_letter_code
_entity_poly.pdbx_strand_id
1 'polypeptide(L)'
;MEGTIHWGPDWSEERVGRYRITSWDGPQMFEYDVIRGPVCLRLRRRGHPILSLGPTVGRPHKVMATVTYSFWAGQPYVIMESKLDVFEDVRFRDCRNDEFVIGEQLPERAWMAPDGEIGIGAVGWDKADPGWMSYFKPETGEGFGSVHLEFENTNPNFTEPDGSGFSRTGVWVRSPVHHANMQAGDHVYEKNAYVAYHFDEHADHGGFAELVERQQRLLNPLTQVELTPIPQAVTTESVLDALRGTNEFELYLEGSPWGQRQLSFIDIGIVSRVHVDGNDVQIDLVMPYAGRETWFDWFSDRIREQFEARLGGVGRVEIQLVHDPAWSPEQMTDRARRAIGSADD
;
A
#
# COMPACT_ATOMS: atom_id res chain seq x y z
N MET A 1 -5.39 -30.80 -3.17
CA MET A 1 -5.27 -29.40 -2.72
C MET A 1 -5.97 -28.52 -3.73
N GLU A 2 -6.71 -27.50 -3.28
CA GLU A 2 -7.07 -26.36 -4.13
C GLU A 2 -5.78 -25.89 -4.81
N GLY A 3 -5.77 -25.72 -6.13
CA GLY A 3 -4.57 -25.42 -6.94
C GLY A 3 -4.00 -24.01 -6.72
N THR A 4 -4.17 -23.45 -5.51
CA THR A 4 -3.83 -22.08 -5.13
C THR A 4 -2.61 -22.10 -4.22
N ILE A 5 -1.61 -21.27 -4.53
CA ILE A 5 -0.34 -21.20 -3.80
C ILE A 5 -0.46 -20.39 -2.50
N HIS A 6 -1.23 -19.30 -2.50
CA HIS A 6 -1.42 -18.43 -1.32
C HIS A 6 -2.80 -18.66 -0.68
N TRP A 7 -2.82 -19.04 0.60
CA TRP A 7 -4.04 -19.44 1.31
C TRP A 7 -4.60 -18.37 2.26
N GLY A 8 -3.76 -17.41 2.69
CA GLY A 8 -4.15 -16.30 3.54
C GLY A 8 -4.50 -15.02 2.76
N PRO A 9 -5.01 -13.98 3.44
CA PRO A 9 -5.43 -14.00 4.84
C PRO A 9 -6.74 -14.78 5.04
N ASP A 10 -6.83 -15.53 6.14
CA ASP A 10 -8.06 -16.18 6.59
C ASP A 10 -8.31 -15.89 8.08
N TRP A 11 -9.55 -16.06 8.52
CA TRP A 11 -9.92 -15.86 9.91
C TRP A 11 -10.96 -16.88 10.34
N SER A 12 -11.12 -17.07 11.65
CA SER A 12 -12.16 -17.91 12.20
C SER A 12 -12.86 -17.26 13.38
N GLU A 13 -14.17 -17.47 13.45
CA GLU A 13 -14.97 -17.08 14.58
C GLU A 13 -15.02 -18.22 15.59
N GLU A 14 -14.77 -17.93 16.87
CA GLU A 14 -14.60 -18.94 17.92
C GLU A 14 -15.78 -19.90 18.09
N ARG A 15 -17.00 -19.44 17.77
CA ARG A 15 -18.23 -20.24 17.90
C ARG A 15 -18.76 -20.80 16.58
N VAL A 16 -18.17 -20.46 15.45
CA VAL A 16 -18.74 -20.79 14.13
C VAL A 16 -17.79 -21.65 13.31
N GLY A 17 -16.63 -21.11 12.93
CA GLY A 17 -15.71 -21.80 12.04
C GLY A 17 -14.83 -20.85 11.25
N ARG A 18 -14.11 -21.40 10.26
CA ARG A 18 -13.13 -20.69 9.45
C ARG A 18 -13.72 -20.13 8.17
N TYR A 19 -13.44 -18.86 7.92
CA TYR A 19 -13.81 -18.09 6.75
C TYR A 19 -12.57 -17.95 5.87
N ARG A 20 -12.64 -18.49 4.66
CA ARG A 20 -11.50 -18.56 3.74
C ARG A 20 -11.65 -17.60 2.59
N ILE A 21 -10.54 -16.98 2.24
CA ILE A 21 -10.43 -16.17 1.04
C ILE A 21 -10.22 -17.06 -0.19
N THR A 22 -9.56 -18.23 -0.05
CA THR A 22 -9.24 -19.17 -1.14
C THR A 22 -10.44 -19.68 -1.94
N SER A 23 -11.64 -19.59 -1.39
CA SER A 23 -12.91 -19.88 -2.06
C SER A 23 -13.31 -18.82 -3.10
N TRP A 24 -12.34 -18.19 -3.76
CA TRP A 24 -12.45 -17.00 -4.61
C TRP A 24 -13.38 -17.16 -5.83
N ASP A 25 -13.50 -18.38 -6.36
CA ASP A 25 -14.39 -18.68 -7.51
C ASP A 25 -15.86 -18.83 -7.09
N GLY A 26 -16.19 -18.44 -5.86
CA GLY A 26 -17.54 -18.32 -5.33
C GLY A 26 -18.34 -17.15 -5.93
N PRO A 27 -19.58 -16.93 -5.46
CA PRO A 27 -20.47 -15.87 -5.98
C PRO A 27 -19.86 -14.47 -5.87
N GLN A 28 -20.50 -13.46 -6.50
CA GLN A 28 -20.08 -12.04 -6.69
C GLN A 28 -19.78 -11.23 -5.38
N MET A 29 -19.17 -11.83 -4.38
CA MET A 29 -18.80 -11.28 -3.08
C MET A 29 -17.38 -10.69 -3.09
N PHE A 30 -16.65 -10.85 -4.20
CA PHE A 30 -15.29 -10.34 -4.36
C PHE A 30 -15.22 -9.39 -5.55
N GLU A 31 -14.67 -8.21 -5.28
CA GLU A 31 -14.33 -7.23 -6.29
C GLU A 31 -12.87 -7.38 -6.70
N TYR A 32 -12.60 -7.02 -7.95
CA TYR A 32 -11.31 -7.18 -8.59
C TYR A 32 -10.92 -5.89 -9.31
N ASP A 33 -9.73 -5.39 -9.02
CA ASP A 33 -9.16 -4.17 -9.58
C ASP A 33 -7.77 -4.47 -10.12
N VAL A 34 -7.48 -3.98 -11.33
CA VAL A 34 -6.16 -4.13 -11.97
C VAL A 34 -5.69 -2.79 -12.48
N ILE A 35 -4.52 -2.40 -12.00
CA ILE A 35 -3.72 -1.32 -12.57
C ILE A 35 -2.61 -1.97 -13.38
N ARG A 36 -2.49 -1.63 -14.66
CA ARG A 36 -1.46 -2.18 -15.54
C ARG A 36 -0.75 -1.06 -16.31
N GLY A 37 0.57 -1.06 -16.23
CA GLY A 37 1.45 -0.19 -17.00
C GLY A 37 2.73 -0.93 -17.41
N PRO A 38 3.66 -0.24 -18.08
CA PRO A 38 4.92 -0.83 -18.54
C PRO A 38 5.88 -1.21 -17.40
N VAL A 39 5.73 -0.60 -16.22
CA VAL A 39 6.63 -0.77 -15.07
C VAL A 39 5.97 -1.51 -13.91
N CYS A 40 4.64 -1.43 -13.79
CA CYS A 40 3.89 -1.98 -12.66
C CYS A 40 2.63 -2.68 -13.14
N LEU A 41 2.39 -3.89 -12.61
CA LEU A 41 1.08 -4.51 -12.58
C LEU A 41 0.68 -4.62 -11.11
N ARG A 42 -0.47 -4.04 -10.76
CA ARG A 42 -1.05 -4.18 -9.43
C ARG A 42 -2.42 -4.81 -9.55
N LEU A 43 -2.64 -5.86 -8.78
CA LEU A 43 -3.86 -6.63 -8.74
C LEU A 43 -4.40 -6.55 -7.32
N ARG A 44 -5.58 -5.97 -7.14
CA ARG A 44 -6.24 -5.89 -5.84
C ARG A 44 -7.53 -6.70 -5.87
N ARG A 45 -7.73 -7.49 -4.83
CA ARG A 45 -8.95 -8.22 -4.55
C ARG A 45 -9.49 -7.79 -3.21
N ARG A 46 -10.80 -7.57 -3.11
CA ARG A 46 -11.47 -7.28 -1.84
C ARG A 46 -12.80 -7.99 -1.74
N GLY A 47 -13.15 -8.46 -0.57
CA GLY A 47 -14.44 -9.09 -0.32
C GLY A 47 -14.47 -9.82 1.01
N HIS A 48 -15.59 -10.46 1.31
CA HIS A 48 -15.79 -11.13 2.59
C HIS A 48 -15.37 -12.60 2.51
N PRO A 49 -14.35 -13.04 3.30
CA PRO A 49 -14.04 -14.46 3.42
C PRO A 49 -15.29 -15.26 3.82
N ILE A 50 -15.49 -16.44 3.23
CA ILE A 50 -16.73 -17.21 3.39
C ILE A 50 -16.49 -18.54 4.11
N LEU A 51 -17.51 -19.02 4.82
CA LEU A 51 -17.49 -20.38 5.38
C LEU A 51 -17.49 -21.43 4.27
N SER A 52 -17.07 -22.64 4.63
CA SER A 52 -17.22 -23.83 3.77
C SER A 52 -18.67 -24.16 3.39
N LEU A 53 -19.65 -23.58 4.10
CA LEU A 53 -21.09 -23.71 3.83
C LEU A 53 -21.63 -22.65 2.84
N GLY A 54 -20.77 -21.75 2.36
CA GLY A 54 -21.13 -20.69 1.40
C GLY A 54 -21.35 -19.31 2.04
N PRO A 55 -21.61 -18.28 1.22
CA PRO A 55 -21.66 -16.88 1.66
C PRO A 55 -22.92 -16.50 2.46
N THR A 56 -23.98 -17.31 2.38
CA THR A 56 -25.28 -17.01 3.02
C THR A 56 -25.33 -17.45 4.48
N VAL A 57 -24.29 -18.14 4.97
CA VAL A 57 -24.22 -18.72 6.31
C VAL A 57 -23.00 -18.15 7.04
N GLY A 58 -23.13 -17.91 8.35
CA GLY A 58 -22.01 -17.49 9.20
C GLY A 58 -21.81 -15.98 9.35
N ARG A 59 -22.56 -15.13 8.64
CA ARG A 59 -22.38 -13.66 8.70
C ARG A 59 -20.96 -13.23 8.24
N PRO A 60 -20.53 -13.58 7.02
CA PRO A 60 -19.19 -13.23 6.53
C PRO A 60 -18.94 -11.71 6.43
N HIS A 61 -19.99 -10.88 6.36
CA HIS A 61 -19.90 -9.41 6.29
C HIS A 61 -19.18 -8.76 7.48
N LYS A 62 -19.02 -9.46 8.62
CA LYS A 62 -18.32 -8.92 9.80
C LYS A 62 -16.88 -8.53 9.53
N VAL A 63 -16.22 -9.19 8.57
CA VAL A 63 -14.82 -8.94 8.22
C VAL A 63 -14.68 -8.93 6.71
N MET A 64 -13.99 -7.93 6.17
CA MET A 64 -13.57 -7.92 4.77
C MET A 64 -12.08 -8.17 4.70
N ALA A 65 -11.66 -8.96 3.72
CA ALA A 65 -10.27 -9.12 3.38
C ALA A 65 -9.97 -8.34 2.09
N THR A 66 -8.86 -7.61 2.10
CA THR A 66 -8.25 -7.01 0.92
C THR A 66 -6.88 -7.62 0.73
N VAL A 67 -6.56 -8.06 -0.49
CA VAL A 67 -5.22 -8.53 -0.87
C VAL A 67 -4.79 -7.81 -2.14
N THR A 68 -3.61 -7.20 -2.10
CA THR A 68 -3.01 -6.50 -3.22
C THR A 68 -1.67 -7.15 -3.55
N TYR A 69 -1.48 -7.52 -4.81
CA TYR A 69 -0.20 -7.96 -5.34
C TYR A 69 0.35 -6.88 -6.27
N SER A 70 1.57 -6.44 -6.03
CA SER A 70 2.29 -5.49 -6.87
C SER A 70 3.50 -6.16 -7.51
N PHE A 71 3.51 -6.21 -8.83
CA PHE A 71 4.59 -6.72 -9.66
C PHE A 71 5.30 -5.55 -10.30
N TRP A 72 6.61 -5.47 -10.11
CA TRP A 72 7.46 -4.45 -10.71
C TRP A 72 8.36 -5.07 -11.76
N ALA A 73 8.50 -4.39 -12.90
CA ALA A 73 9.32 -4.87 -14.00
C ALA A 73 10.76 -5.13 -13.54
N GLY A 74 11.30 -6.31 -13.88
CA GLY A 74 12.66 -6.71 -13.56
C GLY A 74 12.91 -7.02 -12.08
N GLN A 75 11.90 -6.94 -11.20
CA GLN A 75 12.06 -7.32 -9.80
C GLN A 75 11.80 -8.82 -9.64
N PRO A 76 12.67 -9.53 -8.90
CA PRO A 76 12.54 -10.98 -8.67
C PRO A 76 11.65 -11.28 -7.44
N TYR A 77 10.72 -10.37 -7.15
CA TYR A 77 9.79 -10.48 -6.04
C TYR A 77 8.45 -9.85 -6.38
N VAL A 78 7.44 -10.27 -5.64
CA VAL A 78 6.08 -9.71 -5.64
C VAL A 78 5.82 -9.10 -4.28
N ILE A 79 5.34 -7.86 -4.22
CA ILE A 79 4.88 -7.27 -2.96
C ILE A 79 3.43 -7.68 -2.75
N MET A 80 3.14 -8.34 -1.63
CA MET A 80 1.81 -8.67 -1.18
C MET A 80 1.45 -7.79 0.01
N GLU A 81 0.35 -7.06 -0.10
CA GLU A 81 -0.26 -6.32 0.99
C GLU A 81 -1.61 -6.96 1.29
N SER A 82 -1.89 -7.24 2.55
CA SER A 82 -3.14 -7.81 2.99
C SER A 82 -3.72 -7.01 4.14
N LYS A 83 -5.05 -6.88 4.17
CA LYS A 83 -5.77 -6.21 5.23
C LYS A 83 -7.04 -6.98 5.57
N LEU A 84 -7.28 -7.23 6.86
CA LEU A 84 -8.57 -7.67 7.38
C LEU A 84 -9.21 -6.50 8.13
N ASP A 85 -10.26 -5.93 7.56
CA ASP A 85 -11.05 -4.85 8.16
C ASP A 85 -12.26 -5.43 8.90
N VAL A 86 -12.43 -5.07 10.18
CA VAL A 86 -13.53 -5.54 11.03
C VAL A 86 -14.67 -4.52 11.01
N PHE A 87 -15.84 -4.93 10.53
CA PHE A 87 -17.04 -4.07 10.42
C PHE A 87 -18.02 -4.26 11.57
N GLU A 88 -17.98 -5.41 12.23
CA GLU A 88 -18.79 -5.71 13.41
C GLU A 88 -17.94 -6.46 14.44
N ASP A 89 -18.25 -6.25 15.71
CA ASP A 89 -17.61 -6.95 16.82
C ASP A 89 -17.60 -8.46 16.60
N VAL A 90 -16.41 -9.05 16.72
CA VAL A 90 -16.18 -10.46 16.43
C VAL A 90 -15.11 -11.03 17.33
N ARG A 91 -15.35 -12.27 17.77
CA ARG A 91 -14.40 -13.05 18.55
C ARG A 91 -13.59 -13.93 17.61
N PHE A 92 -12.38 -13.50 17.28
CA PHE A 92 -11.44 -14.31 16.53
C PHE A 92 -10.96 -15.47 17.39
N ARG A 93 -10.98 -16.68 16.83
CA ARG A 93 -10.22 -17.82 17.37
C ARG A 93 -8.82 -17.82 16.81
N ASP A 94 -8.70 -17.77 15.49
CA ASP A 94 -7.45 -17.67 14.77
C ASP A 94 -7.62 -16.74 13.56
N CYS A 95 -6.67 -15.81 13.41
CA CYS A 95 -6.40 -15.08 12.18
C CYS A 95 -5.09 -15.62 11.62
N ARG A 96 -5.05 -16.02 10.36
CA ARG A 96 -3.86 -16.57 9.71
C ARG A 96 -3.54 -15.80 8.45
N ASN A 97 -2.27 -15.55 8.22
CA ASN A 97 -1.79 -14.80 7.07
C ASN A 97 -0.46 -15.37 6.57
N ASP A 98 -0.01 -14.89 5.41
CA ASP A 98 1.26 -15.30 4.80
C ASP A 98 1.38 -16.83 4.69
N GLU A 99 0.28 -17.53 4.38
CA GLU A 99 0.24 -18.99 4.32
C GLU A 99 0.50 -19.48 2.89
N PHE A 100 1.64 -20.13 2.65
CA PHE A 100 1.98 -20.69 1.34
C PHE A 100 1.94 -22.20 1.31
N VAL A 101 1.32 -22.70 0.24
CA VAL A 101 1.33 -24.10 -0.11
C VAL A 101 2.08 -24.24 -1.43
N ILE A 102 3.40 -24.21 -1.32
CA ILE A 102 4.30 -24.66 -2.37
C ILE A 102 4.48 -26.16 -2.14
N GLY A 103 4.02 -26.97 -3.10
CA GLY A 103 3.97 -28.43 -2.96
C GLY A 103 5.36 -29.07 -2.80
N GLU A 104 5.45 -30.39 -3.03
CA GLU A 104 6.68 -31.19 -2.89
C GLU A 104 7.89 -30.73 -3.77
N GLN A 105 7.73 -29.68 -4.56
CA GLN A 105 8.73 -29.14 -5.47
C GLN A 105 9.86 -28.40 -4.75
N LEU A 106 9.60 -27.76 -3.61
CA LEU A 106 10.59 -27.09 -2.78
C LEU A 106 10.52 -27.70 -1.35
N PRO A 107 11.15 -28.85 -1.13
CA PRO A 107 10.92 -29.65 0.07
C PRO A 107 11.65 -29.10 1.30
N GLU A 108 12.77 -28.43 1.10
CA GLU A 108 13.60 -27.92 2.19
C GLU A 108 13.09 -26.58 2.69
N ARG A 109 13.37 -26.31 3.97
CA ARG A 109 12.88 -25.13 4.68
C ARG A 109 14.03 -24.40 5.31
N ALA A 110 14.00 -23.09 5.28
CA ALA A 110 14.93 -22.26 5.99
C ALA A 110 14.21 -21.05 6.57
N TRP A 111 14.89 -20.39 7.50
CA TRP A 111 14.39 -19.21 8.16
C TRP A 111 15.55 -18.38 8.69
N MET A 112 15.29 -17.10 8.91
CA MET A 112 16.18 -16.23 9.67
C MET A 112 15.47 -15.74 10.91
N ALA A 113 16.01 -16.05 12.09
CA ALA A 113 15.47 -15.62 13.37
C ALA A 113 15.59 -14.09 13.52
N PRO A 114 14.86 -13.50 14.50
CA PRO A 114 14.95 -12.06 14.78
C PRO A 114 16.37 -11.53 15.06
N ASP A 115 17.26 -12.38 15.57
CA ASP A 115 18.66 -12.04 15.86
C ASP A 115 19.60 -12.21 14.65
N GLY A 116 19.07 -12.65 13.51
CA GLY A 116 19.82 -12.87 12.28
C GLY A 116 20.38 -14.29 12.12
N GLU A 117 20.17 -15.21 13.07
CA GLU A 117 20.56 -16.61 12.89
C GLU A 117 19.78 -17.25 11.75
N ILE A 118 20.47 -17.91 10.82
CA ILE A 118 19.84 -18.67 9.73
C ILE A 118 19.81 -20.15 10.09
N GLY A 119 18.61 -20.70 10.16
CA GLY A 119 18.37 -22.12 10.43
C GLY A 119 17.74 -22.84 9.24
N ILE A 120 17.94 -24.15 9.19
CA ILE A 120 17.31 -25.06 8.22
C ILE A 120 16.34 -25.97 8.98
N GLY A 121 15.21 -26.27 8.35
CA GLY A 121 14.15 -27.13 8.87
C GLY A 121 12.93 -26.37 9.35
N ALA A 122 12.01 -27.10 9.98
CA ALA A 122 10.78 -26.55 10.52
C ALA A 122 10.99 -26.05 11.96
N VAL A 123 10.55 -24.83 12.21
CA VAL A 123 10.50 -24.22 13.55
C VAL A 123 9.21 -23.40 13.67
N GLY A 124 8.90 -22.98 14.89
CA GLY A 124 7.83 -22.01 15.17
C GLY A 124 8.26 -21.05 16.26
N TRP A 125 7.63 -19.89 16.28
CA TRP A 125 7.87 -18.80 17.20
C TRP A 125 6.57 -18.40 17.89
N ASP A 126 6.68 -18.16 19.19
CA ASP A 126 5.63 -17.61 20.04
C ASP A 126 5.94 -16.14 20.27
N LYS A 127 5.03 -15.25 19.86
CA LYS A 127 5.19 -13.79 19.96
C LYS A 127 6.54 -13.27 19.47
N ALA A 128 6.98 -13.85 18.36
CA ALA A 128 8.17 -13.45 17.64
C ALA A 128 8.00 -13.86 16.18
N ASP A 129 8.74 -13.18 15.32
CA ASP A 129 8.57 -13.25 13.89
C ASP A 129 9.93 -13.33 13.21
N PRO A 130 10.21 -14.37 12.41
CA PRO A 130 11.48 -14.44 11.70
C PRO A 130 11.59 -13.28 10.72
N GLY A 131 12.81 -12.83 10.43
CA GLY A 131 13.01 -11.79 9.41
C GLY A 131 12.61 -12.24 8.00
N TRP A 132 12.71 -13.54 7.74
CA TRP A 132 12.13 -14.22 6.59
C TRP A 132 12.02 -15.72 6.83
N MET A 133 11.18 -16.37 6.02
CA MET A 133 11.14 -17.81 5.87
C MET A 133 11.29 -18.19 4.40
N SER A 134 11.71 -19.42 4.13
CA SER A 134 11.88 -19.90 2.77
C SER A 134 11.61 -21.38 2.59
N TYR A 135 11.14 -21.73 1.39
CA TYR A 135 11.21 -23.05 0.80
C TYR A 135 12.31 -23.08 -0.26
N PHE A 136 13.08 -24.15 -0.33
CA PHE A 136 14.12 -24.28 -1.35
C PHE A 136 14.40 -25.73 -1.74
N LYS A 137 15.17 -25.88 -2.81
CA LYS A 137 15.63 -27.18 -3.31
C LYS A 137 17.12 -27.12 -3.65
N PRO A 138 17.99 -27.73 -2.83
CA PRO A 138 19.43 -27.68 -3.02
C PRO A 138 19.88 -28.16 -4.41
N GLU A 139 19.24 -29.22 -4.94
CA GLU A 139 19.71 -29.86 -6.17
C GLU A 139 19.50 -29.00 -7.42
N THR A 140 18.48 -28.14 -7.42
CA THR A 140 18.19 -27.22 -8.53
C THR A 140 18.62 -25.78 -8.22
N GLY A 141 18.92 -25.49 -6.95
CA GLY A 141 19.18 -24.15 -6.45
C GLY A 141 17.96 -23.25 -6.50
N GLU A 142 16.74 -23.79 -6.62
CA GLU A 142 15.51 -22.98 -6.65
C GLU A 142 15.07 -22.64 -5.23
N GLY A 143 14.70 -21.37 -5.01
CA GLY A 143 14.23 -20.89 -3.72
C GLY A 143 13.05 -19.93 -3.83
N PHE A 144 12.13 -20.01 -2.89
CA PHE A 144 11.01 -19.09 -2.72
C PHE A 144 10.86 -18.72 -1.24
N GLY A 145 11.06 -17.44 -0.93
CA GLY A 145 10.97 -16.91 0.42
C GLY A 145 9.86 -15.88 0.61
N SER A 146 9.40 -15.72 1.85
CA SER A 146 8.60 -14.58 2.30
C SER A 146 9.46 -13.72 3.22
N VAL A 147 9.70 -12.47 2.80
CA VAL A 147 10.36 -11.44 3.60
C VAL A 147 9.30 -10.51 4.17
N HIS A 148 9.32 -10.33 5.47
CA HIS A 148 8.32 -9.54 6.17
C HIS A 148 8.73 -8.07 6.20
N LEU A 149 7.83 -7.16 5.81
CA LEU A 149 8.15 -5.73 5.63
C LEU A 149 7.42 -4.84 6.62
N GLU A 150 6.10 -5.03 6.77
CA GLU A 150 5.28 -4.23 7.67
C GLU A 150 4.21 -5.12 8.31
N PHE A 151 3.93 -4.86 9.58
CA PHE A 151 2.84 -5.46 10.33
C PHE A 151 2.15 -4.36 11.12
N GLU A 152 0.82 -4.32 11.06
CA GLU A 152 0.02 -3.39 11.83
C GLU A 152 -1.23 -4.10 12.36
N ASN A 153 -1.55 -3.86 13.62
CA ASN A 153 -2.79 -4.31 14.23
C ASN A 153 -3.30 -3.21 15.14
N THR A 154 -4.56 -2.82 14.99
CA THR A 154 -5.18 -1.79 15.84
C THR A 154 -5.48 -2.31 17.24
N ASN A 155 -5.59 -3.63 17.42
CA ASN A 155 -5.79 -4.23 18.73
C ASN A 155 -4.47 -4.12 19.54
N PRO A 156 -4.45 -3.34 20.63
CA PRO A 156 -3.21 -3.04 21.36
C PRO A 156 -2.59 -4.24 22.07
N ASN A 157 -3.32 -5.36 22.18
CA ASN A 157 -2.78 -6.60 22.74
C ASN A 157 -1.91 -7.39 21.76
N PHE A 158 -1.89 -7.00 20.47
CA PHE A 158 -1.24 -7.73 19.38
C PHE A 158 -0.41 -6.77 18.51
N THR A 159 0.51 -6.03 19.13
CA THR A 159 1.44 -5.13 18.40
C THR A 159 2.42 -5.87 17.50
N GLU A 160 2.56 -7.18 17.71
CA GLU A 160 3.31 -8.13 16.89
C GLU A 160 2.41 -9.36 16.64
N PRO A 161 2.72 -10.19 15.62
CA PRO A 161 2.00 -11.44 15.43
C PRO A 161 2.08 -12.32 16.67
N ASP A 162 0.94 -12.90 17.08
CA ASP A 162 0.88 -13.77 18.26
C ASP A 162 1.70 -15.06 18.06
N GLY A 163 1.91 -15.50 16.81
CA GLY A 163 2.91 -16.51 16.50
C GLY A 163 3.10 -16.75 15.01
N SER A 164 4.12 -17.53 14.69
CA SER A 164 4.46 -17.89 13.32
C SER A 164 5.13 -19.27 13.29
N GLY A 165 5.05 -20.00 12.18
CA GLY A 165 5.75 -21.28 12.09
C GLY A 165 5.30 -22.20 10.96
N PHE A 166 5.99 -23.33 10.87
CA PHE A 166 5.57 -24.42 10.01
C PHE A 166 4.57 -25.32 10.73
N SER A 167 3.42 -25.53 10.10
CA SER A 167 2.44 -26.53 10.54
C SER A 167 3.03 -27.95 10.50
N ARG A 168 2.31 -28.92 11.11
CA ARG A 168 2.70 -30.34 11.06
C ARG A 168 2.83 -30.90 9.64
N THR A 169 2.13 -30.31 8.68
CA THR A 169 2.21 -30.68 7.25
C THR A 169 3.27 -29.90 6.49
N GLY A 170 4.05 -29.06 7.17
CA GLY A 170 5.14 -28.28 6.57
C GLY A 170 4.70 -26.99 5.88
N VAL A 171 3.43 -26.62 6.00
CA VAL A 171 2.89 -25.36 5.47
C VAL A 171 3.24 -24.24 6.43
N TRP A 172 3.90 -23.21 5.92
CA TRP A 172 4.22 -21.98 6.64
C TRP A 172 2.94 -21.21 6.95
N VAL A 173 2.86 -20.61 8.14
CA VAL A 173 1.77 -19.74 8.51
C VAL A 173 2.22 -18.70 9.52
N ARG A 174 1.81 -17.44 9.30
CA ARG A 174 1.78 -16.41 10.33
C ARG A 174 0.40 -16.39 10.97
N SER A 175 0.37 -16.13 12.27
CA SER A 175 -0.87 -16.04 13.04
C SER A 175 -0.90 -14.70 13.77
N PRO A 176 -1.38 -13.63 13.10
CA PRO A 176 -1.45 -12.30 13.70
C PRO A 176 -2.15 -12.25 15.05
N VAL A 177 -3.23 -13.01 15.20
CA VAL A 177 -4.14 -12.94 16.34
C VAL A 177 -4.68 -14.32 16.68
N HIS A 178 -4.61 -14.71 17.95
CA HIS A 178 -5.38 -15.83 18.51
C HIS A 178 -6.31 -15.36 19.64
N HIS A 179 -7.48 -15.98 19.74
CA HIS A 179 -8.42 -15.83 20.85
C HIS A 179 -8.63 -14.36 21.28
N ALA A 180 -8.99 -13.49 20.33
CA ALA A 180 -9.12 -12.06 20.54
C ALA A 180 -10.53 -11.54 20.29
N ASN A 181 -10.89 -10.49 21.04
CA ASN A 181 -12.05 -9.67 20.71
C ASN A 181 -11.56 -8.56 19.78
N MET A 182 -12.08 -8.53 18.55
CA MET A 182 -11.89 -7.44 17.61
C MET A 182 -13.17 -6.61 17.57
N GLN A 183 -13.02 -5.29 17.59
CA GLN A 183 -14.13 -4.34 17.56
C GLN A 183 -14.37 -3.84 16.14
N ALA A 184 -15.59 -3.37 15.87
CA ALA A 184 -15.84 -2.62 14.64
C ALA A 184 -14.87 -1.44 14.50
N GLY A 185 -14.21 -1.33 13.35
CA GLY A 185 -13.15 -0.35 13.08
C GLY A 185 -11.73 -0.89 13.29
N ASP A 186 -11.56 -2.05 13.91
CA ASP A 186 -10.25 -2.68 14.02
C ASP A 186 -9.75 -3.24 12.68
N HIS A 187 -8.43 -3.34 12.51
CA HIS A 187 -7.83 -4.06 11.40
C HIS A 187 -6.54 -4.78 11.74
N VAL A 188 -6.23 -5.78 10.91
CA VAL A 188 -4.93 -6.43 10.82
C VAL A 188 -4.39 -6.19 9.42
N TYR A 189 -3.19 -5.64 9.30
CA TYR A 189 -2.51 -5.39 8.03
C TYR A 189 -1.13 -6.04 8.03
N GLU A 190 -0.77 -6.67 6.90
CA GLU A 190 0.57 -7.19 6.67
C GLU A 190 1.05 -6.86 5.27
N LYS A 191 2.35 -6.59 5.15
CA LYS A 191 3.05 -6.42 3.89
C LYS A 191 4.28 -7.32 3.86
N ASN A 192 4.34 -8.14 2.82
CA ASN A 192 5.40 -9.13 2.61
C ASN A 192 5.96 -9.00 1.18
N ALA A 193 7.22 -9.33 1.00
CA ALA A 193 7.79 -9.57 -0.32
C ALA A 193 7.97 -11.07 -0.52
N TYR A 194 7.38 -11.59 -1.60
CA TYR A 194 7.56 -12.97 -2.03
C TYR A 194 8.67 -13.04 -3.04
N VAL A 195 9.78 -13.68 -2.66
CA VAL A 195 11.08 -13.54 -3.31
C VAL A 195 11.48 -14.86 -3.95
N ALA A 196 11.66 -14.87 -5.27
CA ALA A 196 12.22 -16.02 -5.98
C ALA A 196 13.74 -15.86 -6.12
N TYR A 197 14.53 -16.72 -5.50
CA TYR A 197 15.99 -16.58 -5.41
C TYR A 197 16.72 -17.88 -5.79
N HIS A 198 18.02 -17.77 -6.01
CA HIS A 198 18.91 -18.89 -6.22
C HIS A 198 19.62 -19.28 -4.93
N PHE A 199 19.47 -20.53 -4.52
CA PHE A 199 20.24 -21.15 -3.44
C PHE A 199 21.55 -21.71 -4.00
N ASP A 200 22.67 -21.37 -3.38
CA ASP A 200 24.00 -21.88 -3.70
C ASP A 200 24.73 -22.22 -2.39
N GLU A 201 24.94 -23.50 -2.10
CA GLU A 201 25.56 -23.96 -0.85
C GLU A 201 26.97 -23.39 -0.58
N HIS A 202 27.64 -22.86 -1.60
CA HIS A 202 28.97 -22.24 -1.48
C HIS A 202 28.92 -20.72 -1.28
N ALA A 203 27.75 -20.10 -1.41
CA ALA A 203 27.58 -18.68 -1.18
C ALA A 203 27.54 -18.33 0.32
N ASP A 204 27.72 -17.04 0.62
CA ASP A 204 27.62 -16.52 1.98
C ASP A 204 26.26 -16.83 2.62
N HIS A 205 26.20 -16.66 3.95
CA HIS A 205 24.97 -16.88 4.73
C HIS A 205 24.40 -18.30 4.60
N GLY A 206 25.27 -19.31 4.49
CA GLY A 206 24.85 -20.72 4.37
C GLY A 206 24.08 -21.01 3.07
N GLY A 207 24.36 -20.23 2.02
CA GLY A 207 23.75 -20.35 0.71
C GLY A 207 22.49 -19.51 0.46
N PHE A 208 22.15 -18.62 1.39
CA PHE A 208 21.00 -17.71 1.28
C PHE A 208 21.41 -16.26 0.98
N ALA A 209 22.64 -16.02 0.50
CA ALA A 209 23.17 -14.68 0.24
C ALA A 209 22.22 -13.78 -0.56
N GLU A 210 21.62 -14.30 -1.64
CA GLU A 210 20.70 -13.52 -2.48
C GLU A 210 19.40 -13.13 -1.74
N LEU A 211 18.85 -14.02 -0.93
CA LEU A 211 17.65 -13.73 -0.13
C LEU A 211 17.96 -12.67 0.94
N VAL A 212 19.12 -12.78 1.61
CA VAL A 212 19.58 -11.81 2.61
C VAL A 212 19.84 -10.44 1.99
N GLU A 213 20.53 -10.36 0.84
CA GLU A 213 20.77 -9.09 0.15
C GLU A 213 19.45 -8.40 -0.22
N ARG A 214 18.50 -9.17 -0.76
CA ARG A 214 17.19 -8.64 -1.16
C ARG A 214 16.39 -8.17 0.03
N GLN A 215 16.36 -8.93 1.12
CA GLN A 215 15.74 -8.49 2.37
C GLN A 215 16.31 -7.13 2.80
N GLN A 216 17.64 -7.00 2.85
CA GLN A 216 18.29 -5.75 3.25
C GLN A 216 17.83 -4.56 2.39
N ARG A 217 17.75 -4.75 1.07
CA ARG A 217 17.28 -3.72 0.14
C ARG A 217 15.78 -3.42 0.26
N LEU A 218 14.97 -4.40 0.61
CA LEU A 218 13.52 -4.25 0.78
C LEU A 218 13.17 -3.55 2.09
N LEU A 219 13.90 -3.85 3.17
CA LEU A 219 13.75 -3.20 4.47
C LEU A 219 14.37 -1.80 4.51
N ASN A 220 15.39 -1.58 3.69
CA ASN A 220 16.03 -0.29 3.50
C ASN A 220 15.86 0.16 2.04
N PRO A 221 14.61 0.40 1.59
CA PRO A 221 14.39 0.87 0.25
C PRO A 221 15.18 2.16 0.07
N LEU A 222 15.80 2.33 -1.09
CA LEU A 222 16.35 3.61 -1.48
C LEU A 222 15.17 4.59 -1.50
N THR A 223 14.98 5.31 -0.39
CA THR A 223 14.14 6.51 -0.40
C THR A 223 14.75 7.39 -1.45
N GLN A 224 13.91 7.86 -2.37
CA GLN A 224 14.29 8.87 -3.33
C GLN A 224 15.00 9.95 -2.53
N VAL A 225 16.33 10.03 -2.67
CA VAL A 225 17.03 11.28 -2.38
C VAL A 225 16.23 12.29 -3.18
N GLU A 226 15.80 13.40 -2.57
CA GLU A 226 15.23 14.52 -3.30
C GLU A 226 16.18 14.82 -4.45
N LEU A 227 15.88 14.26 -5.62
CA LEU A 227 16.56 14.61 -6.84
C LEU A 227 16.15 16.05 -6.99
N THR A 228 17.09 16.97 -6.78
CA THR A 228 16.88 18.38 -7.14
C THR A 228 16.28 18.34 -8.54
N PRO A 229 15.00 18.72 -8.71
CA PRO A 229 14.34 18.54 -9.99
C PRO A 229 15.20 19.24 -11.03
N ILE A 230 15.56 18.53 -12.11
CA ILE A 230 16.22 19.20 -13.23
C ILE A 230 15.20 20.21 -13.73
N PRO A 231 15.48 21.53 -13.68
CA PRO A 231 14.48 22.53 -14.03
C PRO A 231 13.98 22.28 -15.46
N GLN A 232 12.68 22.08 -15.60
CA GLN A 232 12.05 21.76 -16.89
C GLN A 232 11.91 23.02 -17.74
N ALA A 233 11.91 22.89 -19.07
CA ALA A 233 11.56 24.00 -19.94
C ALA A 233 10.14 24.51 -19.67
N VAL A 234 9.89 25.81 -19.86
CA VAL A 234 8.57 26.41 -19.66
C VAL A 234 7.63 25.96 -20.78
N THR A 235 6.62 25.18 -20.42
CA THR A 235 5.53 24.72 -21.30
C THR A 235 4.24 24.71 -20.49
N THR A 236 3.09 24.68 -21.15
CA THR A 236 1.80 24.55 -20.42
C THR A 236 1.77 23.30 -19.53
N GLU A 237 2.35 22.19 -19.97
CA GLU A 237 2.38 20.94 -19.21
C GLU A 237 3.26 21.04 -17.97
N SER A 238 4.49 21.55 -18.11
CA SER A 238 5.41 21.72 -16.97
C SER A 238 4.93 22.77 -15.97
N VAL A 239 4.24 23.83 -16.44
CA VAL A 239 3.58 24.81 -15.56
C VAL A 239 2.45 24.16 -14.76
N LEU A 240 1.59 23.35 -15.40
CA LEU A 240 0.54 22.62 -14.70
C LEU A 240 1.11 21.61 -13.70
N ASP A 241 2.21 20.93 -14.04
CA ASP A 241 2.92 20.04 -13.12
C ASP A 241 3.48 20.79 -11.90
N ALA A 242 4.11 21.96 -12.13
CA ALA A 242 4.61 22.78 -11.04
C ALA A 242 3.49 23.27 -10.12
N LEU A 243 2.35 23.67 -10.69
CA LEU A 243 1.16 24.06 -9.92
C LEU A 243 0.58 22.91 -9.09
N ARG A 244 0.70 21.65 -9.53
CA ARG A 244 0.32 20.48 -8.71
C ARG A 244 1.20 20.29 -7.48
N GLY A 245 2.39 20.90 -7.46
CA GLY A 245 3.28 20.95 -6.31
C GLY A 245 2.86 21.96 -5.23
N THR A 246 1.88 22.82 -5.50
CA THR A 246 1.30 23.70 -4.48
C THR A 246 0.51 22.90 -3.45
N ASN A 247 0.36 23.46 -2.25
CA ASN A 247 -0.34 22.83 -1.14
C ASN A 247 -1.28 23.85 -0.48
N GLU A 248 -2.58 23.57 -0.45
CA GLU A 248 -3.53 24.31 0.37
C GLU A 248 -3.42 23.86 1.84
N PHE A 249 -2.52 24.52 2.58
CA PHE A 249 -2.15 24.09 3.92
C PHE A 249 -3.28 24.23 4.96
N GLU A 250 -4.32 25.01 4.68
CA GLU A 250 -5.49 25.12 5.58
C GLU A 250 -6.44 23.90 5.45
N LEU A 251 -6.23 23.02 4.45
CA LEU A 251 -6.97 21.77 4.31
C LEU A 251 -6.17 20.61 4.94
N TYR A 252 -6.40 20.36 6.23
CA TYR A 252 -5.76 19.26 6.96
C TYR A 252 -6.35 17.89 6.60
N LEU A 253 -6.01 17.37 5.42
CA LEU A 253 -6.36 16.00 5.08
C LEU A 253 -5.67 15.03 6.04
N GLU A 254 -6.45 14.14 6.65
CA GLU A 254 -5.99 13.16 7.65
C GLU A 254 -5.30 13.83 8.87
N GLY A 255 -5.68 15.06 9.19
CA GLY A 255 -5.21 15.77 10.37
C GLY A 255 -3.81 16.38 10.26
N SER A 256 -3.23 16.49 9.05
CA SER A 256 -1.89 17.04 8.85
C SER A 256 -1.80 18.04 7.69
N PRO A 257 -1.18 19.23 7.86
CA PRO A 257 -0.88 20.17 6.77
C PRO A 257 0.19 19.65 5.79
N TRP A 258 0.94 18.63 6.20
CA TRP A 258 2.13 18.16 5.49
C TRP A 258 1.98 16.72 5.00
N GLY A 259 0.76 16.18 5.02
CA GLY A 259 0.49 14.81 4.58
C GLY A 259 0.75 14.61 3.08
N GLN A 260 1.12 13.40 2.67
CA GLN A 260 1.34 13.06 1.26
C GLN A 260 0.06 13.14 0.40
N ARG A 261 -1.11 13.30 1.02
CA ARG A 261 -2.41 13.39 0.35
C ARG A 261 -2.89 14.81 0.09
N GLN A 262 -2.07 15.82 0.38
CA GLN A 262 -2.45 17.23 0.28
C GLN A 262 -2.95 17.67 -1.11
N LEU A 263 -3.89 18.61 -1.12
CA LEU A 263 -4.54 19.11 -2.34
C LEU A 263 -3.84 20.38 -2.84
N SER A 264 -3.61 20.42 -4.15
CA SER A 264 -3.02 21.58 -4.83
C SER A 264 -4.05 22.66 -5.13
N PHE A 265 -3.59 23.86 -5.51
CA PHE A 265 -4.46 24.95 -5.95
C PHE A 265 -5.25 24.60 -7.23
N ILE A 266 -4.73 23.67 -8.04
CA ILE A 266 -5.47 23.08 -9.16
C ILE A 266 -6.56 22.14 -8.65
N ASP A 267 -6.25 21.28 -7.67
CA ASP A 267 -7.21 20.31 -7.14
C ASP A 267 -8.46 20.98 -6.58
N ILE A 268 -8.29 22.10 -5.88
CA ILE A 268 -9.39 22.88 -5.30
C ILE A 268 -10.02 23.89 -6.27
N GLY A 269 -9.54 23.98 -7.51
CA GLY A 269 -10.12 24.84 -8.55
C GLY A 269 -9.85 26.34 -8.39
N ILE A 270 -8.87 26.74 -7.59
CA ILE A 270 -8.48 28.16 -7.44
C ILE A 270 -7.76 28.67 -8.69
N VAL A 271 -6.97 27.82 -9.36
CA VAL A 271 -6.38 28.16 -10.66
C VAL A 271 -7.44 28.03 -11.75
N SER A 272 -7.96 29.17 -12.22
CA SER A 272 -9.02 29.22 -13.23
C SER A 272 -8.49 29.20 -14.67
N ARG A 273 -7.33 29.80 -14.91
CA ARG A 273 -6.68 29.84 -16.23
C ARG A 273 -5.17 29.81 -16.11
N VAL A 274 -4.55 29.11 -17.05
CA VAL A 274 -3.10 29.09 -17.28
C VAL A 274 -2.85 29.44 -18.74
N HIS A 275 -2.03 30.44 -18.99
CA HIS A 275 -1.57 30.81 -20.32
C HIS A 275 -0.04 30.92 -20.32
N VAL A 276 0.60 30.33 -21.33
CA VAL A 276 2.05 30.31 -21.49
C VAL A 276 2.39 30.87 -22.87
N ASP A 277 3.22 31.90 -22.91
CA ASP A 277 3.73 32.53 -24.14
C ASP A 277 5.26 32.57 -24.10
N GLY A 278 5.90 31.68 -24.85
CA GLY A 278 7.34 31.43 -24.73
C GLY A 278 7.71 31.00 -23.30
N ASN A 279 8.47 31.84 -22.60
CA ASN A 279 8.84 31.62 -21.21
C ASN A 279 8.01 32.45 -20.21
N ASP A 280 7.10 33.30 -20.68
CA ASP A 280 6.21 34.08 -19.83
C ASP A 280 4.96 33.26 -19.45
N VAL A 281 4.51 33.40 -18.20
CA VAL A 281 3.39 32.64 -17.65
C VAL A 281 2.36 33.60 -17.05
N GLN A 282 1.11 33.47 -17.47
CA GLN A 282 -0.03 34.18 -16.89
C GLN A 282 -0.98 33.19 -16.19
N ILE A 283 -1.33 33.49 -14.94
CA ILE A 283 -2.20 32.68 -14.09
C ILE A 283 -3.36 33.54 -13.58
N ASP A 284 -4.58 33.04 -13.76
CA ASP A 284 -5.77 33.65 -13.16
C ASP A 284 -6.22 32.83 -11.96
N LEU A 285 -6.28 33.46 -10.80
CA LEU A 285 -6.79 32.86 -9.57
C LEU A 285 -8.20 33.35 -9.29
N VAL A 286 -9.09 32.43 -8.95
CA VAL A 286 -10.45 32.73 -8.47
C VAL A 286 -10.59 32.23 -7.04
N MET A 287 -11.16 33.05 -6.15
CA MET A 287 -11.27 32.73 -4.72
C MET A 287 -12.61 32.09 -4.37
N PRO A 288 -12.65 31.06 -3.51
CA PRO A 288 -13.90 30.33 -3.18
C PRO A 288 -14.99 31.17 -2.52
N TYR A 289 -14.63 32.21 -1.78
CA TYR A 289 -15.56 33.10 -1.09
C TYR A 289 -14.93 34.47 -0.83
N ALA A 290 -15.79 35.48 -0.63
CA ALA A 290 -15.37 36.85 -0.30
C ALA A 290 -14.66 36.91 1.07
N GLY A 291 -13.50 37.53 1.11
CA GLY A 291 -12.57 37.58 2.23
C GLY A 291 -11.32 36.71 2.03
N ARG A 292 -11.38 35.64 1.22
CA ARG A 292 -10.22 34.79 0.94
C ARG A 292 -9.19 35.46 0.04
N GLU A 293 -9.58 36.52 -0.69
CA GLU A 293 -8.67 37.38 -1.45
C GLU A 293 -7.59 38.05 -0.58
N THR A 294 -7.78 38.15 0.74
CA THR A 294 -6.74 38.63 1.65
C THR A 294 -5.50 37.73 1.70
N TRP A 295 -5.59 36.52 1.15
CA TRP A 295 -4.52 35.52 1.04
C TRP A 295 -3.91 35.47 -0.36
N PHE A 296 -4.32 36.35 -1.27
CA PHE A 296 -3.88 36.34 -2.67
C PHE A 296 -2.35 36.37 -2.82
N ASP A 297 -1.65 37.19 -2.02
CA ASP A 297 -0.19 37.28 -2.05
C ASP A 297 0.44 35.94 -1.65
N TRP A 298 -0.10 35.26 -0.65
CA TRP A 298 0.39 33.95 -0.22
C TRP A 298 0.22 32.89 -1.32
N PHE A 299 -0.94 32.82 -1.99
CA PHE A 299 -1.14 31.91 -3.12
C PHE A 299 -0.14 32.21 -4.25
N SER A 300 0.04 33.49 -4.55
CA SER A 300 0.95 33.96 -5.59
C SER A 300 2.39 33.56 -5.29
N ASP A 301 2.84 33.71 -4.03
CA ASP A 301 4.19 33.37 -3.61
C ASP A 301 4.43 31.85 -3.65
N ARG A 302 3.46 31.04 -3.22
CA ARG A 302 3.57 29.58 -3.32
C ARG A 302 3.65 29.07 -4.76
N ILE A 303 2.94 29.73 -5.69
CA ILE A 303 3.06 29.43 -7.12
C ILE A 303 4.46 29.78 -7.62
N ARG A 304 4.98 30.96 -7.27
CA ARG A 304 6.32 31.40 -7.67
C ARG A 304 7.41 30.46 -7.15
N GLU A 305 7.33 30.05 -5.89
CA GLU A 305 8.26 29.08 -5.30
C GLU A 305 8.27 27.75 -6.09
N GLN A 306 7.10 27.25 -6.50
CA GLN A 306 7.05 26.03 -7.33
C GLN A 306 7.64 26.24 -8.72
N PHE A 307 7.44 27.41 -9.33
CA PHE A 307 8.05 27.73 -10.62
C PHE A 307 9.57 27.86 -10.52
N GLU A 308 10.08 28.57 -9.51
CA GLU A 308 11.52 28.72 -9.25
C GLU A 308 12.20 27.36 -8.99
N ALA A 309 11.52 26.47 -8.25
CA ALA A 309 12.08 25.17 -7.91
C ALA A 309 12.04 24.16 -9.07
N ARG A 310 11.08 24.27 -9.99
CA ARG A 310 10.80 23.21 -10.99
C ARG A 310 11.01 23.62 -12.45
N LEU A 311 11.04 24.92 -12.76
CA LEU A 311 11.10 25.42 -14.13
C LEU A 311 12.42 26.19 -14.38
N GLY A 312 13.04 25.91 -15.52
CA GLY A 312 14.26 26.56 -15.98
C GLY A 312 13.96 27.72 -16.94
N GLY A 313 14.52 28.90 -16.66
CA GLY A 313 14.47 30.04 -17.58
C GLY A 313 13.10 30.73 -17.66
N VAL A 314 12.29 30.66 -16.59
CA VAL A 314 11.02 31.38 -16.48
C VAL A 314 11.22 32.87 -16.72
N GLY A 315 10.43 33.42 -17.63
CA GLY A 315 10.38 34.85 -17.92
C GLY A 315 9.50 35.58 -16.91
N ARG A 316 8.59 36.42 -17.40
CA ARG A 316 7.64 37.15 -16.56
C ARG A 316 6.50 36.24 -16.09
N VAL A 317 6.24 36.25 -14.78
CA VAL A 317 5.09 35.55 -14.17
C VAL A 317 4.06 36.58 -13.71
N GLU A 318 2.92 36.61 -14.39
CA GLU A 318 1.78 37.47 -14.06
C GLU A 318 0.69 36.63 -13.40
N ILE A 319 0.40 36.91 -12.13
CA ILE A 319 -0.67 36.24 -11.37
C ILE A 319 -1.70 37.30 -11.05
N GLN A 320 -2.96 37.06 -11.40
CA GLN A 320 -4.04 38.02 -11.19
C GLN A 320 -5.25 37.36 -10.52
N LEU A 321 -5.92 38.13 -9.66
CA LEU A 321 -7.18 37.75 -9.05
C LEU A 321 -8.33 38.07 -10.02
N VAL A 322 -9.16 37.08 -10.31
CA VAL A 322 -10.38 37.22 -11.12
C VAL A 322 -11.62 36.85 -10.30
N HIS A 323 -12.77 37.39 -10.71
CA HIS A 323 -14.05 37.16 -10.05
C HIS A 323 -15.11 36.51 -10.97
N ASP A 324 -14.84 36.41 -12.27
CA ASP A 324 -15.76 35.86 -13.27
C ASP A 324 -15.01 34.83 -14.16
N PRO A 325 -15.48 33.57 -14.26
CA PRO A 325 -16.59 32.99 -13.51
C PRO A 325 -16.31 32.94 -12.00
N ALA A 326 -17.36 33.10 -11.19
CA ALA A 326 -17.26 32.90 -9.74
C ALA A 326 -16.84 31.46 -9.43
N TRP A 327 -16.10 31.28 -8.34
CA TRP A 327 -15.66 29.94 -7.96
C TRP A 327 -16.86 29.07 -7.59
N SER A 328 -16.82 27.78 -7.93
CA SER A 328 -17.84 26.82 -7.55
C SER A 328 -17.26 25.42 -7.28
N PRO A 329 -17.89 24.59 -6.43
CA PRO A 329 -17.43 23.22 -6.15
C PRO A 329 -17.22 22.33 -7.38
N GLU A 330 -17.89 22.63 -8.49
CA GLU A 330 -17.75 21.93 -9.77
C GLU A 330 -16.34 22.10 -10.37
N GLN A 331 -15.64 23.19 -10.05
CA GLN A 331 -14.28 23.47 -10.51
C GLN A 331 -13.21 22.62 -9.79
N MET A 332 -13.57 21.98 -8.67
CA MET A 332 -12.67 21.03 -8.01
C MET A 332 -12.42 19.81 -8.90
N THR A 333 -11.28 19.14 -8.70
CA THR A 333 -11.02 17.85 -9.32
C THR A 333 -11.84 16.76 -8.62
N ASP A 334 -12.04 15.61 -9.29
CA ASP A 334 -12.68 14.45 -8.66
C ASP A 334 -11.92 13.96 -7.42
N ARG A 335 -10.60 14.17 -7.39
CA ARG A 335 -9.75 13.88 -6.23
C ARG A 335 -10.14 14.76 -5.05
N ALA A 336 -10.23 16.07 -5.24
CA ALA A 336 -10.63 17.01 -4.19
C ALA A 336 -12.05 16.73 -3.69
N ARG A 337 -13.02 16.52 -4.59
CA ARG A 337 -14.39 16.16 -4.22
C ARG A 337 -14.47 14.90 -3.34
N ARG A 338 -13.71 13.85 -3.67
CA ARG A 338 -13.64 12.63 -2.85
C ARG A 338 -12.95 12.82 -1.51
N ALA A 339 -11.96 13.72 -1.44
CA ALA A 339 -11.16 13.93 -0.24
C ALA A 339 -11.87 14.84 0.79
N ILE A 340 -12.60 15.86 0.32
CA ILE A 340 -13.25 16.87 1.16
C ILE A 340 -14.71 16.48 1.46
N GLY A 341 -15.36 15.74 0.55
CA GLY A 341 -16.80 15.49 0.57
C GLY A 341 -17.56 16.39 -0.40
N SER A 342 -18.78 16.00 -0.76
CA SER A 342 -19.70 16.84 -1.54
C SER A 342 -20.58 17.66 -0.61
N ALA A 343 -21.14 18.78 -1.09
CA ALA A 343 -22.09 19.57 -0.30
C ALA A 343 -23.45 18.85 -0.08
N ASP A 344 -23.67 17.73 -0.80
CA ASP A 344 -24.92 16.97 -0.83
C ASP A 344 -24.84 15.65 -0.02
N ASP A 345 -23.72 15.40 0.68
CA ASP A 345 -23.57 14.35 1.71
C ASP A 345 -23.62 14.97 3.11
#